data_AF-A0A924KJK9-F1
#
_entry.id   AF-A0A924KJK9-F1
#
_cell.length_a   1.000
_cell.length_b   1.000
_cell.length_c   1.000
_cell.angle_alpha   90.00
_cell.angle_beta   90.00
_cell.angle_gamma   90.00
#
_symmetry.space_group_name_H-M   'P 1'
#
loop_
_entity.id
_entity.type
_entity.pdbx_description
1 polymer ?
#
loop_
_entity_poly.entity_id
_entity_poly.type
_entity_poly.pdbx_seq_one_letter_code
_entity_poly.pdbx_strand_id
1 'polypeptide(L)'
;ATQRPSVDVITGLIKANIPTRIAFQVSSKIDSRTILDQMGAEALLGMGDMLYMPSGTGLPIRVHGAFVSDEEVHRVVKYLKSQGEPNYIEGVLEGGSIDGEGDLLGEGGTGGGEKDPMYDQAVEVVLKNRKASISLVQRHLKIGYNRAARLVEDMEKAGLVSAMSSNGQREILVPTRAE
;
A
#
# COMPACT_ATOMS: atom_id res chain seq x y z
N ALA A 1 -2.38 -12.97 -7.71
CA ALA A 1 -3.13 -14.25 -7.73
C ALA A 1 -3.85 -14.43 -6.40
N THR A 2 -4.96 -15.18 -6.35
CA THR A 2 -5.71 -15.46 -5.11
C THR A 2 -6.35 -16.85 -5.17
N GLN A 3 -6.47 -17.53 -4.03
CA GLN A 3 -7.25 -18.76 -3.85
C GLN A 3 -8.63 -18.50 -3.23
N ARG A 4 -8.96 -17.24 -2.94
CA ARG A 4 -10.26 -16.82 -2.38
C ARG A 4 -10.92 -15.85 -3.35
N PRO A 5 -11.57 -16.35 -4.42
CA PRO A 5 -12.19 -15.52 -5.44
C PRO A 5 -13.57 -14.99 -4.99
N SER A 6 -13.59 -14.22 -3.89
CA SER A 6 -14.80 -13.53 -3.42
C SER A 6 -14.90 -12.12 -4.00
N VAL A 7 -16.10 -11.54 -3.96
CA VAL A 7 -16.37 -10.17 -4.42
C VAL A 7 -15.58 -9.13 -3.60
N ASP A 8 -15.29 -9.44 -2.33
CA ASP A 8 -14.50 -8.57 -1.45
C ASP A 8 -13.02 -8.54 -1.84
N VAL A 9 -12.51 -9.60 -2.48
CA VAL A 9 -11.12 -9.71 -2.93
C VAL A 9 -10.99 -9.24 -4.39
N ILE A 10 -11.85 -9.74 -5.26
CA ILE A 10 -11.87 -9.38 -6.69
C ILE A 10 -12.98 -8.34 -6.89
N THR A 11 -12.72 -7.14 -6.38
CA THR A 11 -13.68 -6.04 -6.39
C THR A 11 -13.94 -5.51 -7.80
N GLY A 12 -15.02 -4.75 -7.97
CA GLY A 12 -15.34 -4.08 -9.24
C GLY A 12 -14.21 -3.16 -9.73
N LEU A 13 -13.53 -2.45 -8.83
CA LEU A 13 -12.40 -1.59 -9.17
C LEU A 13 -11.21 -2.38 -9.73
N ILE A 14 -10.90 -3.53 -9.13
CA ILE A 14 -9.84 -4.41 -9.64
C ILE A 14 -10.22 -4.95 -11.02
N LYS A 15 -11.46 -5.43 -11.19
CA LYS A 15 -11.93 -5.97 -12.48
C LYS A 15 -11.96 -4.93 -13.59
N ALA A 16 -12.32 -3.68 -13.29
CA ALA A 16 -12.37 -2.59 -14.25
C ALA A 16 -11.00 -2.24 -14.82
N ASN A 17 -9.92 -2.40 -14.03
CA ASN A 17 -8.56 -2.03 -14.42
C ASN A 17 -7.70 -3.22 -14.87
N ILE A 18 -8.16 -4.46 -14.64
CA ILE A 18 -7.44 -5.68 -15.02
C ILE A 18 -8.34 -6.53 -15.94
N PRO A 19 -8.31 -6.29 -17.27
CA PRO A 19 -9.20 -6.94 -18.22
C PRO A 19 -8.77 -8.36 -18.60
N THR A 20 -7.47 -8.67 -18.52
CA THR A 20 -6.95 -10.01 -18.81
C THR A 20 -7.00 -10.86 -17.54
N ARG A 21 -7.60 -12.05 -17.63
CA ARG A 21 -7.85 -12.89 -16.46
C ARG A 21 -7.58 -14.36 -16.74
N ILE A 22 -7.15 -15.08 -15.72
CA ILE A 22 -6.96 -16.53 -15.74
C ILE A 22 -7.73 -17.10 -14.55
N ALA A 23 -8.52 -18.13 -14.78
CA ALA A 23 -9.15 -18.93 -13.73
C ALA A 23 -8.73 -20.40 -13.87
N PHE A 24 -8.11 -20.94 -12.82
CA PHE A 24 -8.00 -22.39 -12.63
C PHE A 24 -9.32 -22.93 -12.08
N GLN A 25 -9.38 -24.25 -11.84
CA GLN A 25 -10.54 -24.88 -11.21
C GLN A 25 -10.96 -24.12 -9.93
N VAL A 26 -12.24 -23.80 -9.85
CA VAL A 26 -12.87 -23.21 -8.66
C VAL A 26 -14.01 -24.08 -8.15
N SER A 27 -14.42 -23.86 -6.90
CA SER A 27 -15.43 -24.68 -6.24
C SER A 27 -16.85 -24.45 -6.76
N SER A 28 -17.15 -23.27 -7.30
CA SER A 28 -18.52 -22.91 -7.66
C SER A 28 -18.64 -22.02 -8.90
N LYS A 29 -19.84 -22.03 -9.49
CA LYS A 29 -20.27 -21.12 -10.56
C LYS A 29 -20.17 -19.65 -10.16
N ILE A 30 -20.37 -19.36 -8.87
CA ILE A 30 -20.29 -18.01 -8.32
C ILE A 30 -18.83 -17.53 -8.38
N ASP A 31 -17.89 -18.36 -7.92
CA ASP A 31 -16.46 -18.07 -7.97
C ASP A 31 -15.96 -17.87 -9.41
N SER A 32 -16.45 -18.70 -10.35
CA SER A 32 -16.13 -18.53 -11.77
C SER A 32 -16.58 -17.16 -12.28
N ARG A 33 -17.81 -16.74 -11.96
CA ARG A 33 -18.30 -15.41 -12.34
C ARG A 33 -17.55 -14.30 -11.63
N THR A 34 -17.13 -14.48 -10.39
CA THR A 34 -16.34 -13.47 -9.69
C THR A 34 -15.02 -13.18 -10.41
N ILE A 35 -14.37 -14.21 -10.98
CA ILE A 35 -13.10 -14.05 -11.70
C ILE A 35 -13.33 -13.61 -13.15
N LEU A 36 -14.18 -14.31 -13.90
CA LEU A 36 -14.29 -14.17 -15.36
C LEU A 36 -15.53 -13.41 -15.82
N ASP A 37 -16.42 -13.01 -14.91
CA ASP A 37 -17.78 -12.51 -15.22
C ASP A 37 -18.66 -13.55 -15.95
N GLN A 38 -18.19 -14.80 -16.05
CA GLN A 38 -18.90 -15.92 -16.67
C GLN A 38 -18.64 -17.24 -15.95
N MET A 39 -19.48 -18.24 -16.25
CA MET A 39 -19.34 -19.60 -15.74
C MET A 39 -18.35 -20.41 -16.59
N GLY A 40 -17.87 -21.53 -16.05
CA GLY A 40 -17.05 -22.51 -16.76
C GLY A 40 -15.83 -22.97 -15.98
N ALA A 41 -15.27 -22.13 -15.10
CA ALA A 41 -14.08 -22.48 -14.33
C ALA A 41 -14.37 -23.57 -13.29
N GLU A 42 -15.62 -23.71 -12.83
CA GLU A 42 -16.04 -24.77 -11.91
C GLU A 42 -16.03 -26.17 -12.54
N ALA A 43 -16.00 -26.25 -13.87
CA ALA A 43 -16.01 -27.50 -14.63
C ALA A 43 -14.61 -27.94 -15.10
N LEU A 44 -13.57 -27.20 -14.71
CA LEU A 44 -12.19 -27.56 -15.02
C LEU A 44 -11.73 -28.79 -14.23
N LEU A 45 -10.70 -29.46 -14.75
CA LEU A 45 -10.24 -30.75 -14.22
C LEU A 45 -9.22 -30.62 -13.08
N GLY A 46 -8.82 -29.40 -12.71
CA GLY A 46 -7.72 -29.14 -11.77
C GLY A 46 -6.35 -29.36 -12.43
N MET A 47 -5.30 -29.52 -11.61
CA MET A 47 -3.95 -29.89 -12.06
C MET A 47 -3.40 -29.06 -13.25
N GLY A 48 -3.65 -27.75 -13.26
CA GLY A 48 -3.17 -26.84 -14.30
C GLY A 48 -4.18 -26.55 -15.42
N ASP A 49 -5.34 -27.20 -15.46
CA ASP A 49 -6.42 -26.86 -16.39
C ASP A 49 -7.00 -25.48 -16.04
N MET A 50 -7.10 -24.59 -17.05
CA MET A 50 -7.49 -23.19 -16.85
C MET A 50 -8.32 -22.62 -18.00
N LEU A 51 -9.05 -21.55 -17.69
CA LEU A 51 -9.66 -20.64 -18.64
C LEU A 51 -8.86 -19.34 -18.68
N TYR A 52 -8.39 -18.98 -19.87
CA TYR A 52 -7.68 -17.73 -20.15
C TYR A 52 -8.60 -16.78 -20.90
N MET A 53 -8.83 -15.58 -20.33
CA MET A 53 -9.62 -14.52 -20.95
C MET A 53 -8.70 -13.35 -21.35
N PRO A 54 -8.37 -13.20 -22.63
CA PRO A 54 -7.59 -12.07 -23.12
C PRO A 54 -8.40 -10.77 -23.10
N SER A 55 -7.71 -9.64 -22.93
CA SER A 55 -8.32 -8.31 -23.07
C SER A 55 -9.00 -8.12 -24.42
N GLY A 56 -10.14 -7.43 -24.44
CA GLY A 56 -10.90 -7.11 -25.65
C GLY A 56 -11.76 -8.25 -26.20
N THR A 57 -11.64 -9.47 -25.67
CA THR A 57 -12.51 -10.60 -26.03
C THR A 57 -13.45 -10.93 -24.87
N GLY A 58 -14.69 -11.31 -25.18
CA GLY A 58 -15.69 -11.70 -24.17
C GLY A 58 -15.77 -13.20 -23.91
N LEU A 59 -14.89 -14.01 -24.52
CA LEU A 59 -14.93 -15.47 -24.45
C LEU A 59 -13.56 -16.01 -24.03
N PRO A 60 -13.45 -16.78 -22.94
CA PRO A 60 -12.22 -17.39 -22.54
C PRO A 60 -11.90 -18.61 -23.39
N ILE A 61 -10.61 -18.87 -23.49
CA ILE A 61 -10.02 -20.00 -24.17
C ILE A 61 -9.59 -21.00 -23.09
N ARG A 62 -9.94 -22.28 -23.26
CA ARG A 62 -9.44 -23.34 -22.37
C ARG A 62 -8.00 -23.66 -22.71
N VAL A 63 -7.14 -23.72 -21.70
CA VAL A 63 -5.71 -23.96 -21.82
C VAL A 63 -5.29 -24.97 -20.75
N HIS A 64 -4.36 -25.86 -21.10
CA HIS A 64 -3.72 -26.75 -20.15
C HIS A 64 -2.37 -26.14 -19.75
N GLY A 65 -2.25 -25.75 -18.48
CA GLY A 65 -1.04 -25.14 -17.95
C GLY A 65 0.15 -26.07 -18.02
N ALA A 66 1.32 -25.50 -18.37
CA ALA A 66 2.57 -26.23 -18.30
C ALA A 66 2.89 -26.57 -16.84
N PHE A 67 3.23 -27.83 -16.59
CA PHE A 67 3.74 -28.25 -15.29
C PHE A 67 5.20 -27.85 -15.16
N VAL A 68 5.56 -27.29 -14.01
CA VAL A 68 6.94 -27.03 -13.59
C VAL A 68 7.09 -27.52 -12.17
N SER A 69 8.10 -28.36 -11.91
CA SER A 69 8.35 -28.82 -10.54
C SER A 69 9.16 -27.79 -9.75
N ASP A 70 9.04 -27.83 -8.41
CA ASP A 70 9.82 -26.96 -7.52
C ASP A 70 11.32 -27.10 -7.77
N GLU A 71 11.81 -28.30 -8.09
CA GLU A 71 13.23 -28.51 -8.41
C GLU A 71 13.66 -27.73 -9.65
N GLU A 72 12.82 -27.63 -10.68
CA GLU A 72 13.14 -26.87 -11.89
C GLU A 72 13.22 -25.38 -11.60
N VAL A 73 12.30 -24.87 -10.76
CA VAL A 73 12.34 -23.49 -10.29
C VAL A 73 13.65 -23.22 -9.54
N HIS A 74 14.04 -24.10 -8.61
CA HIS A 74 15.29 -23.96 -7.85
C HIS A 74 16.53 -23.99 -8.75
N ARG A 75 16.54 -24.84 -9.81
CA ARG A 75 17.64 -24.87 -10.79
C ARG A 75 17.78 -23.53 -11.51
N VAL A 76 16.68 -22.96 -11.99
CA VAL A 76 16.69 -21.66 -12.69
C VAL A 76 17.11 -20.54 -11.74
N VAL A 77 16.57 -20.51 -10.53
CA VAL A 77 16.94 -19.51 -9.51
C VAL A 77 18.44 -19.58 -9.19
N LYS A 78 19.01 -20.78 -9.01
CA LYS A 78 20.45 -20.97 -8.75
C LYS A 78 21.30 -20.43 -9.90
N TYR A 79 20.91 -20.70 -11.14
CA TYR A 79 21.59 -20.17 -12.32
C TYR A 79 21.54 -18.64 -12.37
N LEU A 80 20.37 -18.03 -12.14
CA LEU A 80 20.22 -16.57 -12.12
C LEU A 80 21.07 -15.91 -11.03
N LYS A 81 21.09 -16.48 -9.83
CA LYS A 81 21.93 -15.99 -8.72
C LYS A 81 23.43 -16.09 -9.01
N SER A 82 23.87 -16.99 -9.89
CA SER A 82 25.28 -17.04 -10.30
C SER A 82 25.65 -15.98 -11.35
N GLN A 83 24.66 -15.30 -11.95
CA GLN A 83 24.91 -14.22 -12.91
C GLN A 83 25.12 -12.86 -12.24
N GLY A 84 24.72 -12.70 -10.97
CA GLY A 84 24.92 -11.47 -10.21
C GLY A 84 24.04 -11.36 -8.97
N GLU A 85 24.35 -10.37 -8.14
CA GLU A 85 23.57 -10.03 -6.95
C GLU A 85 22.34 -9.17 -7.31
N PRO A 86 21.25 -9.27 -6.53
CA PRO A 86 20.06 -8.45 -6.75
C PRO A 86 20.34 -6.96 -6.47
N ASN A 87 19.89 -6.09 -7.37
CA ASN A 87 19.92 -4.64 -7.19
C ASN A 87 18.57 -4.15 -6.61
N TYR A 88 18.45 -4.16 -5.28
CA TYR A 88 17.23 -3.69 -4.60
C TYR A 88 17.18 -2.16 -4.58
N ILE A 89 16.00 -1.61 -4.86
CA ILE A 89 15.74 -0.17 -4.75
C ILE A 89 15.20 0.11 -3.34
N GLU A 90 15.96 0.89 -2.57
CA GLU A 90 15.55 1.35 -1.24
C GLU A 90 14.29 2.22 -1.35
N GLY A 91 13.39 2.16 -0.35
CA GLY A 91 12.13 2.90 -0.37
C GLY A 91 10.96 2.24 -1.11
N VAL A 92 11.17 1.20 -1.93
CA VAL A 92 10.04 0.50 -2.59
C VAL A 92 9.03 -0.07 -1.58
N LEU A 93 9.50 -0.50 -0.41
CA LEU A 93 8.67 -1.03 0.67
C LEU A 93 8.08 0.07 1.57
N GLU A 94 8.52 1.32 1.42
CA GLU A 94 8.10 2.43 2.30
C GLU A 94 6.72 2.99 1.92
N GLY A 95 6.18 2.62 0.75
CA GLY A 95 4.79 2.84 0.36
C GLY A 95 4.42 4.31 0.12
N GLY A 96 4.05 4.65 -1.11
CA GLY A 96 3.38 5.92 -1.38
C GLY A 96 2.04 5.99 -0.64
N SER A 97 1.91 6.87 0.35
CA SER A 97 0.62 7.21 0.92
C SER A 97 -0.29 7.74 -0.19
N ILE A 98 -1.40 7.07 -0.47
CA ILE A 98 -2.41 7.43 -1.48
C ILE A 98 -3.27 8.63 -1.00
N ASP A 99 -2.67 9.55 -0.25
CA ASP A 99 -3.29 10.80 0.18
C ASP A 99 -2.45 11.95 -0.40
N GLY A 100 -2.68 12.30 -1.66
CA GLY A 100 -2.02 13.46 -2.25
C GLY A 100 -2.02 13.48 -3.77
N GLU A 101 -3.20 13.65 -4.37
CA GLU A 101 -3.29 14.26 -5.68
C GLU A 101 -2.72 15.69 -5.57
N GLY A 102 -1.46 15.87 -5.96
CA GLY A 102 -0.80 17.19 -6.03
C GLY A 102 0.62 17.21 -5.48
N ASP A 103 1.56 16.55 -6.16
CA ASP A 103 2.78 17.21 -6.67
C ASP A 103 3.55 16.22 -7.56
N LEU A 104 3.42 16.37 -8.89
CA LEU A 104 4.14 15.57 -9.89
C LEU A 104 5.14 16.46 -10.66
N LEU A 105 5.88 17.30 -9.96
CA LEU A 105 7.01 18.06 -10.49
C LEU A 105 8.13 17.94 -9.43
N GLY A 106 9.19 17.16 -9.68
CA GLY A 106 10.53 17.68 -10.03
C GLY A 106 11.12 18.49 -8.87
N GLU A 107 12.23 18.20 -8.22
CA GLU A 107 13.53 17.63 -8.59
C GLU A 107 14.11 17.01 -7.29
N GLY A 108 14.87 15.91 -7.33
CA GLY A 108 16.32 16.03 -7.38
C GLY A 108 16.97 16.33 -6.01
N GLY A 109 17.43 15.27 -5.34
CA GLY A 109 18.70 15.35 -4.62
C GLY A 109 18.68 15.52 -3.10
N THR A 110 19.44 14.61 -2.46
CA THR A 110 20.27 14.82 -1.28
C THR A 110 19.58 14.95 0.09
N GLY A 111 20.03 14.10 1.01
CA GLY A 111 19.67 14.15 2.42
C GLY A 111 19.95 15.53 3.03
N GLY A 112 18.98 15.99 3.83
CA GLY A 112 19.14 17.19 4.64
C GLY A 112 17.88 18.06 4.70
N GLY A 113 16.99 17.78 5.65
CA GLY A 113 16.43 18.84 6.48
C GLY A 113 15.43 19.84 5.88
N GLU A 114 14.59 19.49 4.91
CA GLU A 114 13.37 20.29 4.72
C GLU A 114 12.36 19.95 5.81
N LYS A 115 12.30 20.83 6.82
CA LYS A 115 11.19 20.87 7.79
C LYS A 115 9.89 20.93 7.01
N ASP A 116 8.92 20.10 7.39
CA ASP A 116 7.57 20.15 6.78
C ASP A 116 7.07 21.62 6.77
N PRO A 117 6.60 22.16 5.63
CA PRO A 117 6.16 23.55 5.52
C PRO A 117 5.09 23.96 6.53
N MET A 118 4.35 23.00 7.08
CA MET A 118 3.29 23.20 8.07
C MET A 118 3.79 23.04 9.52
N TYR A 119 5.09 22.81 9.75
CA TYR A 119 5.66 22.60 11.08
C TYR A 119 5.38 23.76 12.03
N ASP A 120 5.67 24.99 11.63
CA ASP A 120 5.47 26.16 12.49
C ASP A 120 3.98 26.38 12.80
N GLN A 121 3.09 26.12 11.83
CA GLN A 121 1.64 26.18 12.03
C GLN A 121 1.16 25.10 13.00
N ALA A 122 1.73 23.89 12.91
CA ALA A 122 1.40 22.80 13.82
C ALA A 122 1.86 23.10 15.25
N VAL A 123 3.05 23.69 15.42
CA VAL A 123 3.56 24.16 16.71
C VAL A 123 2.61 25.21 17.29
N GLU A 124 2.19 26.18 16.48
CA GLU A 124 1.25 27.22 16.92
C GLU A 124 -0.08 26.63 17.40
N VAL A 125 -0.65 25.66 16.66
CA VAL A 125 -1.88 24.96 17.07
C VAL A 125 -1.71 24.26 18.41
N VAL A 126 -0.60 23.54 18.60
CA VAL A 126 -0.31 22.80 19.84
C VAL A 126 -0.13 23.76 21.02
N LEU A 127 0.59 24.86 20.83
CA LEU A 127 0.82 25.86 21.87
C LEU A 127 -0.45 26.62 22.25
N LYS A 128 -1.26 27.04 21.26
CA LYS A 128 -2.54 27.75 21.50
C LYS A 128 -3.56 26.89 22.23
N ASN A 129 -3.70 25.62 21.84
CA ASN A 129 -4.68 24.71 22.43
C ASN A 129 -4.16 23.98 23.67
N ARG A 130 -2.87 24.14 24.02
CA ARG A 130 -2.18 23.43 25.11
C ARG A 130 -2.38 21.91 25.07
N LYS A 131 -2.43 21.34 23.87
CA LYS A 131 -2.66 19.91 23.66
C LYS A 131 -1.83 19.39 22.48
N ALA A 132 -0.95 18.42 22.75
CA ALA A 132 -0.08 17.81 21.75
C ALA A 132 -0.62 16.46 21.27
N SER A 133 -1.73 16.46 20.52
CA SER A 133 -2.31 15.22 19.97
C SER A 133 -2.39 15.24 18.44
N ILE A 134 -2.11 14.10 17.81
CA ILE A 134 -2.14 13.92 16.35
C ILE A 134 -3.48 14.37 15.77
N SER A 135 -4.59 13.96 16.39
CA SER A 135 -5.95 14.33 15.97
C SER A 135 -6.26 15.84 16.04
N LEU A 136 -5.58 16.57 16.93
CA LEU A 136 -5.75 18.03 17.04
C LEU A 136 -5.10 18.71 15.83
N VAL A 137 -3.85 18.33 15.54
CA VAL A 137 -3.07 18.85 14.41
C VAL A 137 -3.77 18.49 13.10
N GLN A 138 -4.21 17.24 12.97
CA GLN A 138 -4.98 16.74 11.82
C GLN A 138 -6.21 17.60 11.52
N ARG A 139 -7.04 17.88 12.53
CA ARG A 139 -8.29 18.64 12.36
C ARG A 139 -8.05 20.12 12.07
N HIS A 140 -7.08 20.74 12.72
CA HIS A 140 -6.80 22.18 12.54
C HIS A 140 -6.13 22.47 11.21
N LEU A 141 -5.19 21.62 10.78
CA LEU A 141 -4.44 21.82 9.56
C LEU A 141 -5.06 21.11 8.34
N LYS A 142 -6.13 20.33 8.54
CA LYS A 142 -6.82 19.56 7.50
C LYS A 142 -5.85 18.66 6.69
N ILE A 143 -4.91 18.04 7.40
CA ILE A 143 -3.90 17.13 6.83
C ILE A 143 -4.22 15.67 7.16
N GLY A 144 -3.60 14.74 6.44
CA GLY A 144 -3.69 13.30 6.74
C GLY A 144 -3.05 12.91 8.08
N TYR A 145 -3.49 11.78 8.65
CA TYR A 145 -3.03 11.29 9.97
C TYR A 145 -1.50 11.10 10.02
N ASN A 146 -0.91 10.49 9.00
CA ASN A 146 0.53 10.20 8.95
C ASN A 146 1.40 11.47 8.90
N ARG A 147 0.91 12.52 8.24
CA ARG A 147 1.59 13.82 8.21
C ARG A 147 1.50 14.50 9.58
N ALA A 148 0.31 14.49 10.19
CA ALA A 148 0.13 15.00 11.56
C ALA A 148 0.97 14.24 12.59
N ALA A 149 1.15 12.93 12.44
CA ALA A 149 2.01 12.12 13.29
C ALA A 149 3.48 12.53 13.17
N ARG A 150 4.00 12.62 11.94
CA ARG A 150 5.37 13.11 11.67
C ARG A 150 5.64 14.49 12.26
N LEU A 151 4.70 15.42 12.08
CA LEU A 151 4.80 16.76 12.67
C LEU A 151 4.93 16.73 14.20
N VAL A 152 4.16 15.87 14.88
CA VAL A 152 4.22 15.71 16.34
C VAL A 152 5.52 15.02 16.78
N GLU A 153 6.02 14.03 16.03
CA GLU A 153 7.33 13.40 16.28
C GLU A 153 8.49 14.38 16.10
N ASP A 154 8.42 15.25 15.10
CA ASP A 154 9.44 16.28 14.90
C ASP A 154 9.40 17.36 15.99
N MET A 155 8.23 17.63 16.58
CA MET A 155 8.12 18.43 17.80
C MET A 155 8.74 17.74 19.01
N GLU A 156 8.64 16.40 19.10
CA GLU A 156 9.27 15.62 20.16
C GLU A 156 10.80 15.66 20.03
N LYS A 157 11.33 15.40 18.83
CA LYS A 157 12.77 15.50 18.53
C LYS A 157 13.33 16.89 18.80
N ALA A 158 12.54 17.93 18.54
CA ALA A 158 12.91 19.32 18.82
C ALA A 158 12.75 19.72 20.29
N GLY A 159 12.23 18.84 21.16
CA GLY A 159 12.04 19.09 22.59
C GLY A 159 10.86 20.01 22.92
N LEU A 160 9.91 20.22 21.99
CA LEU A 160 8.69 20.99 22.26
C LEU A 160 7.64 20.18 23.01
N VAL A 161 7.58 18.88 22.76
CA VAL A 161 6.63 17.95 23.39
C VAL A 161 7.34 16.73 23.95
N SER A 162 6.78 16.11 24.98
CA SER A 162 7.31 14.88 25.56
C SER A 162 7.08 13.68 24.64
N ALA A 163 7.80 12.61 24.93
CA ALA A 163 7.43 11.27 24.49
C ALA A 163 5.99 10.93 24.94
N MET A 164 5.38 9.98 24.23
CA MET A 164 4.04 9.51 24.57
C MET A 164 4.04 8.84 25.95
N SER A 165 3.22 9.34 26.86
CA SER A 165 3.01 8.73 28.17
C SER A 165 2.14 7.47 28.07
N SER A 166 2.12 6.66 29.12
CA SER A 166 1.34 5.41 29.21
C SER A 166 -0.17 5.63 29.09
N ASN A 167 -0.65 6.86 29.33
CA ASN A 167 -2.03 7.27 29.13
C ASN A 167 -2.33 7.76 27.70
N GLY A 168 -1.37 7.65 26.78
CA GLY A 168 -1.48 8.08 25.38
C GLY A 168 -1.39 9.59 25.17
N GLN A 169 -1.03 10.37 26.19
CA GLN A 169 -0.90 11.82 26.11
C GLN A 169 0.56 12.27 25.99
N ARG A 170 0.78 13.42 25.36
CA ARG A 170 2.09 14.09 25.27
C ARG A 170 1.99 15.44 25.99
N GLU A 171 2.97 15.73 26.82
CA GLU A 171 3.07 16.99 27.56
C GLU A 171 3.81 18.04 26.73
N ILE A 172 3.48 19.31 26.91
CA ILE A 172 4.17 20.43 26.24
C ILE A 172 5.27 20.91 27.17
N LEU A 173 6.51 20.82 26.71
CA LEU A 173 7.71 21.12 27.50
C LEU A 173 8.09 22.61 27.47
N VAL A 174 7.46 23.39 26.60
CA VAL A 174 7.72 24.82 26.45
C VAL A 174 6.91 25.62 27.51
N PRO A 175 7.57 26.50 28.30
CA PRO A 175 6.89 27.34 29.27
C PRO A 175 5.94 28.32 28.56
N THR A 176 4.78 28.58 29.16
CA THR A 176 3.82 29.57 28.67
C THR A 176 4.51 30.94 28.65
N ARG A 177 4.60 31.58 27.49
CA ARG A 177 5.00 32.99 27.40
C ARG A 177 3.86 33.79 28.02
N ALA A 178 4.02 34.23 29.26
CA ALA A 178 3.15 35.26 29.83
C ALA A 178 3.38 36.54 29.02
N GLU A 179 2.31 37.08 28.43
CA GLU A 179 2.28 38.47 28.00
C GLU A 179 2.24 39.39 29.23
#